data_AF-A0A1E7H2Z2-F1
#
_entry.id   AF-A0A1E7H2Z2-F1
#
_cell.length_a   1.000
_cell.length_b   1.000
_cell.length_c   1.000
_cell.angle_alpha   90.00
_cell.angle_beta   90.00
_cell.angle_gamma   90.00
#
_symmetry.space_group_name_H-M   'P 1'
#
loop_
_entity.id
_entity.type
_entity.pdbx_description
1 polymer ?
#
loop_
_entity_poly.entity_id
_entity_poly.type
_entity_poly.pdbx_seq_one_letter_code
_entity_poly.pdbx_strand_id
1 'polypeptide(L)'
;MSPFLIIKARNVNQKGGMRDSGASCLPLDDRSRKIPAVDILRLGYYEMNVSLIFERTPRKQNMPPEYEIVITAILAIVFGAALSWILLRRRIPAAVERGRSELMPELAAAKEWLRDREVTLTATHERLSEMEQRCAELEGERNQLDKQRAVAEQKTENIPLLQAELDVQRCKSEELQEELKGMSAALARETEKAARVQDMSAMLKEKEQDMDELRRKLTDQKATIAELNTRMEEERSQSEEKLALLNDARAELTNHFRMLAQDIFEEKGKKFTEQNQSGLDALLTPFRNQLTDFKKRVDDVYVSEAKDRASLRQELANLRLLNMKINQEAMNLTRALKGDRKAQGNWGELVLERVLEQSGLRKGIEYETQGGFRDRDNKLLKPDVIIHLPEGKDVVVDSKVSLNDYERYSSVEDEGEQAEALVAHIQAVRNHIEGLGGKDYSGLKGLRSLDFVLMFMPIEAAFMAAFQNDENLFSVAFAHKIVVVTPTTLLATLRTIENIWRYERQNQNAQAIAERAGAVYDKLRGFVEDMERLGKQLSTARSTYYDAMGKLTTGQGNLISQASRFVELGIKVKKALPKSVTEIAETGKAPEMS
;
A
#
# COMPACT_ATOMS: atom_id res chain seq x y z
N MET A 1 -29.21 9.09 12.10
CA MET A 1 -30.53 9.75 12.27
C MET A 1 -31.27 9.63 10.95
N SER A 2 -32.51 9.14 10.85
CA SER A 2 -33.36 8.41 11.82
C SER A 2 -34.42 7.61 11.03
N PRO A 3 -34.72 6.34 11.37
CA PRO A 3 -35.72 5.54 10.65
C PRO A 3 -37.12 5.57 11.29
N PHE A 4 -38.15 5.68 10.44
CA PHE A 4 -39.51 5.15 10.70
C PHE A 4 -39.67 3.95 9.74
N LEU A 5 -39.93 2.71 10.15
CA LEU A 5 -41.05 2.17 10.94
C LEU A 5 -42.40 2.21 10.18
N ILE A 6 -42.79 1.08 9.57
CA ILE A 6 -44.09 0.35 9.80
C ILE A 6 -44.25 -0.85 8.84
N ILE A 7 -44.23 -2.06 9.41
CA ILE A 7 -45.20 -3.19 9.29
C ILE A 7 -45.91 -3.32 7.90
N LYS A 8 -45.86 -4.44 7.16
CA LYS A 8 -46.34 -5.79 7.58
C LYS A 8 -45.90 -6.93 6.63
N ALA A 9 -45.39 -8.03 7.17
CA ALA A 9 -45.43 -9.36 6.56
C ALA A 9 -45.56 -10.41 7.69
N ARG A 10 -46.21 -11.56 7.45
CA ARG A 10 -46.72 -12.43 8.52
C ARG A 10 -46.50 -13.91 8.21
N ASN A 11 -45.47 -14.51 8.81
CA ASN A 11 -45.44 -15.96 9.03
C ASN A 11 -44.52 -16.32 10.20
N VAL A 12 -45.03 -17.04 11.21
CA VAL A 12 -44.27 -17.60 12.35
C VAL A 12 -44.90 -18.93 12.73
N ASN A 13 -44.07 -19.95 12.89
CA ASN A 13 -44.42 -21.31 13.29
C ASN A 13 -44.09 -21.54 14.79
N GLN A 14 -44.44 -22.71 15.33
CA GLN A 14 -44.17 -23.25 16.68
C GLN A 14 -45.06 -22.77 17.85
N LYS A 15 -45.81 -23.74 18.40
CA LYS A 15 -45.58 -24.39 19.72
C LYS A 15 -45.69 -25.91 19.46
N GLY A 16 -45.03 -26.85 20.13
CA GLY A 16 -44.66 -26.95 21.55
C GLY A 16 -45.76 -27.74 22.29
N GLY A 17 -45.52 -28.82 23.04
CA GLY A 17 -44.27 -29.54 23.35
C GLY A 17 -44.47 -30.54 24.52
N MET A 18 -43.39 -31.14 25.01
CA MET A 18 -43.31 -31.99 26.22
C MET A 18 -43.85 -33.44 26.14
N ARG A 19 -43.52 -34.19 27.20
CA ARG A 19 -43.74 -35.63 27.45
C ARG A 19 -44.98 -35.80 28.37
N ASP A 20 -45.39 -36.93 28.94
CA ASP A 20 -44.65 -38.13 29.37
C ASP A 20 -45.60 -39.30 29.72
N SER A 21 -45.03 -40.49 29.97
CA SER A 21 -45.64 -41.63 30.70
C SER A 21 -46.89 -42.33 30.13
N GLY A 22 -47.07 -43.60 30.53
CA GLY A 22 -48.29 -44.39 30.32
C GLY A 22 -48.59 -45.25 31.55
N ALA A 23 -49.84 -45.70 31.70
CA ALA A 23 -50.27 -46.61 32.75
C ALA A 23 -51.46 -47.47 32.27
N SER A 24 -51.60 -48.66 32.84
CA SER A 24 -52.72 -49.58 32.62
C SER A 24 -53.86 -49.33 33.61
N CYS A 25 -55.11 -49.66 33.22
CA CYS A 25 -56.04 -50.51 33.99
C CYS A 25 -57.47 -50.58 33.40
N LEU A 26 -58.14 -51.72 33.64
CA LEU A 26 -59.60 -51.96 33.61
C LEU A 26 -60.24 -51.45 34.95
N PRO A 27 -61.57 -51.50 35.27
CA PRO A 27 -62.61 -52.39 34.69
C PRO A 27 -64.11 -51.92 34.66
N LEU A 28 -64.96 -52.79 34.06
CA LEU A 28 -66.32 -53.23 34.45
C LEU A 28 -67.60 -52.33 34.50
N ASP A 29 -68.73 -53.06 34.45
CA ASP A 29 -70.15 -52.75 34.81
C ASP A 29 -70.97 -51.73 33.99
N ASP A 30 -72.31 -51.84 33.80
CA ASP A 30 -73.31 -52.93 33.97
C ASP A 30 -74.66 -52.49 33.31
N ARG A 31 -75.62 -53.42 33.16
CA ARG A 31 -77.11 -53.28 33.04
C ARG A 31 -77.78 -53.24 31.65
N SER A 32 -78.96 -53.86 31.44
CA SER A 32 -79.66 -54.97 32.15
C SER A 32 -80.97 -55.40 31.40
N ARG A 33 -81.57 -56.56 31.80
CA ARG A 33 -82.98 -57.01 31.61
C ARG A 33 -83.35 -57.57 30.20
N LYS A 34 -84.29 -58.53 30.01
CA LYS A 34 -85.15 -59.35 30.92
C LYS A 34 -85.69 -60.64 30.24
N ILE A 35 -86.25 -61.57 31.03
CA ILE A 35 -86.96 -62.83 30.62
C ILE A 35 -88.51 -62.68 30.79
N PRO A 36 -89.39 -63.47 30.12
CA PRO A 36 -89.84 -64.84 30.51
C PRO A 36 -89.88 -65.85 29.31
N ALA A 37 -90.02 -67.18 29.38
CA ALA A 37 -90.59 -68.20 30.30
C ALA A 37 -92.08 -68.62 30.07
N VAL A 38 -92.36 -69.94 29.93
CA VAL A 38 -93.58 -70.73 30.32
C VAL A 38 -93.63 -72.13 29.61
N ASP A 39 -94.15 -73.15 30.31
CA ASP A 39 -94.33 -74.56 29.90
C ASP A 39 -95.56 -74.86 28.99
N ILE A 40 -95.74 -76.13 28.55
CA ILE A 40 -96.96 -76.98 28.81
C ILE A 40 -96.94 -78.34 28.04
N LEU A 41 -97.00 -79.47 28.78
CA LEU A 41 -97.87 -80.70 28.69
C LEU A 41 -98.36 -81.25 27.30
N ARG A 42 -98.71 -82.54 27.06
CA ARG A 42 -98.88 -83.77 27.89
C ARG A 42 -99.00 -85.08 27.06
N LEU A 43 -98.72 -86.21 27.73
CA LEU A 43 -99.25 -87.60 27.66
C LEU A 43 -100.24 -88.10 26.56
N GLY A 44 -100.08 -89.37 26.18
CA GLY A 44 -101.06 -90.25 25.49
C GLY A 44 -100.36 -91.35 24.66
N TYR A 45 -100.07 -92.58 25.10
CA TYR A 45 -100.88 -93.65 25.73
C TYR A 45 -102.05 -94.17 24.88
N TYR A 46 -101.93 -95.40 24.36
CA TYR A 46 -102.99 -96.42 24.30
C TYR A 46 -102.38 -97.84 24.24
N GLU A 47 -103.11 -98.86 24.69
CA GLU A 47 -102.56 -100.15 25.16
C GLU A 47 -102.68 -101.35 24.20
N MET A 48 -102.08 -102.46 24.64
CA MET A 48 -102.30 -103.84 24.16
C MET A 48 -103.74 -104.36 24.46
N ASN A 49 -103.99 -105.61 24.01
CA ASN A 49 -104.99 -106.58 24.50
C ASN A 49 -106.44 -106.48 23.95
N VAL A 50 -107.24 -107.56 23.89
CA VAL A 50 -107.02 -109.00 23.51
C VAL A 50 -108.39 -109.73 23.43
N SER A 51 -108.49 -110.83 22.66
CA SER A 51 -109.52 -111.91 22.74
C SER A 51 -111.00 -111.74 22.32
N LEU A 52 -111.37 -112.49 21.25
CA LEU A 52 -112.41 -113.56 21.18
C LEU A 52 -113.95 -113.29 21.19
N ILE A 53 -114.67 -114.36 20.78
CA ILE A 53 -116.09 -114.76 21.01
C ILE A 53 -117.17 -114.46 19.91
N PHE A 54 -117.27 -115.40 18.95
CA PHE A 54 -118.43 -116.26 18.57
C PHE A 54 -119.80 -115.75 17.97
N GLU A 55 -120.21 -116.44 16.89
CA GLU A 55 -121.58 -116.95 16.53
C GLU A 55 -122.76 -116.06 16.04
N ARG A 56 -123.18 -116.18 14.74
CA ARG A 56 -124.41 -116.90 14.23
C ARG A 56 -124.82 -116.57 12.76
N THR A 57 -125.77 -117.34 12.21
CA THR A 57 -126.38 -117.31 10.83
C THR A 57 -127.93 -117.45 10.94
N PRO A 58 -128.80 -117.62 9.89
CA PRO A 58 -128.68 -117.67 8.40
C PRO A 58 -129.61 -116.62 7.66
N ARG A 59 -130.53 -116.77 6.65
CA ARG A 59 -131.17 -117.92 5.93
C ARG A 59 -132.01 -117.60 4.62
N LYS A 60 -131.38 -117.62 3.42
CA LYS A 60 -131.93 -118.11 2.09
C LYS A 60 -133.01 -117.34 1.26
N GLN A 61 -133.11 -117.80 -0.01
CA GLN A 61 -134.19 -117.75 -1.05
C GLN A 61 -134.04 -116.69 -2.18
N ASN A 62 -134.29 -116.96 -3.49
CA ASN A 62 -134.68 -118.19 -4.23
C ASN A 62 -134.18 -118.19 -5.73
N MET A 63 -134.38 -119.31 -6.44
CA MET A 63 -133.99 -119.68 -7.85
C MET A 63 -135.16 -119.42 -8.87
N PRO A 64 -135.09 -119.63 -10.23
CA PRO A 64 -134.49 -120.79 -10.96
C PRO A 64 -133.83 -120.47 -12.36
N PRO A 65 -133.95 -121.21 -13.50
CA PRO A 65 -132.83 -121.50 -14.44
C PRO A 65 -133.02 -120.83 -15.85
N GLU A 66 -132.29 -121.09 -16.95
CA GLU A 66 -131.34 -122.12 -17.41
C GLU A 66 -130.25 -121.48 -18.30
N TYR A 67 -129.01 -122.01 -18.37
CA TYR A 67 -128.10 -121.92 -19.54
C TYR A 67 -126.82 -122.77 -19.31
N GLU A 68 -126.64 -123.87 -20.06
CA GLU A 68 -125.66 -124.93 -19.75
C GLU A 68 -124.23 -124.70 -20.30
N ILE A 69 -123.97 -123.59 -20.99
CA ILE A 69 -122.72 -123.37 -21.77
C ILE A 69 -121.83 -122.25 -21.21
N VAL A 70 -122.36 -121.42 -20.30
CA VAL A 70 -121.68 -120.20 -19.82
C VAL A 70 -120.87 -120.50 -18.55
N ILE A 71 -119.53 -120.40 -18.65
CA ILE A 71 -118.58 -120.34 -17.53
C ILE A 71 -118.61 -121.61 -16.65
N THR A 72 -117.82 -122.67 -16.87
CA THR A 72 -116.57 -122.89 -17.66
C THR A 72 -115.39 -121.96 -17.37
N ALA A 73 -115.54 -121.01 -16.45
CA ALA A 73 -114.46 -120.11 -16.02
C ALA A 73 -114.66 -119.67 -14.54
N ILE A 74 -113.94 -118.64 -14.11
CA ILE A 74 -113.93 -118.09 -12.73
C ILE A 74 -113.43 -119.10 -11.70
N LEU A 75 -114.28 -120.03 -11.25
CA LEU A 75 -114.07 -120.84 -10.06
C LEU A 75 -113.32 -122.15 -10.33
N ALA A 76 -112.53 -122.20 -11.41
CA ALA A 76 -111.50 -123.20 -11.70
C ALA A 76 -110.29 -123.11 -10.75
N ILE A 77 -110.58 -123.03 -9.45
CA ILE A 77 -109.86 -123.74 -8.39
C ILE A 77 -108.40 -123.23 -8.22
N VAL A 78 -108.10 -121.96 -7.93
CA VAL A 78 -108.68 -121.05 -6.90
C VAL A 78 -108.78 -121.75 -5.54
N PHE A 79 -109.79 -122.61 -5.34
CA PHE A 79 -109.87 -123.57 -4.24
C PHE A 79 -108.64 -124.51 -4.13
N GLY A 80 -107.94 -124.79 -5.24
CA GLY A 80 -106.71 -125.60 -5.24
C GLY A 80 -105.53 -124.88 -4.58
N ALA A 81 -105.44 -123.56 -4.81
CA ALA A 81 -104.49 -122.71 -4.10
C ALA A 81 -104.77 -122.65 -2.58
N ALA A 82 -106.03 -122.84 -2.16
CA ALA A 82 -106.37 -122.92 -0.73
C ALA A 82 -105.96 -124.26 -0.09
N LEU A 83 -106.14 -125.39 -0.77
CA LEU A 83 -106.00 -126.72 -0.15
C LEU A 83 -104.53 -127.11 0.13
N SER A 84 -103.60 -126.78 -0.77
CA SER A 84 -102.16 -127.08 -0.57
C SER A 84 -101.55 -126.20 0.53
N TRP A 85 -101.92 -124.91 0.57
CA TRP A 85 -101.49 -123.93 1.58
C TRP A 85 -101.87 -124.34 3.01
N ILE A 86 -103.01 -125.01 3.18
CA ILE A 86 -103.49 -125.50 4.48
C ILE A 86 -102.62 -126.64 5.06
N LEU A 87 -102.08 -127.52 4.21
CA LEU A 87 -101.65 -128.86 4.66
C LEU A 87 -100.33 -128.89 5.45
N LEU A 88 -99.23 -128.33 4.92
CA LEU A 88 -97.89 -128.47 5.53
C LEU A 88 -97.29 -127.22 6.16
N ARG A 89 -98.15 -126.22 6.40
CA ARG A 89 -98.07 -125.24 7.50
C ARG A 89 -97.66 -125.88 8.86
N ARG A 90 -97.88 -127.18 9.04
CA ARG A 90 -97.55 -127.97 10.24
C ARG A 90 -96.07 -128.34 10.47
N ARG A 91 -95.17 -128.27 9.47
CA ARG A 91 -93.75 -128.71 9.67
C ARG A 91 -92.75 -127.61 10.06
N ILE A 92 -93.16 -126.35 10.04
CA ILE A 92 -92.26 -125.19 10.25
C ILE A 92 -91.79 -124.99 11.71
N PRO A 93 -92.63 -125.11 12.78
CA PRO A 93 -92.23 -124.63 14.11
C PRO A 93 -91.08 -125.42 14.76
N ALA A 94 -90.96 -126.73 14.51
CA ALA A 94 -89.96 -127.60 15.14
C ALA A 94 -88.50 -127.39 14.65
N ALA A 95 -88.29 -126.48 13.69
CA ALA A 95 -86.96 -126.04 13.25
C ALA A 95 -86.52 -124.71 13.89
N VAL A 96 -87.46 -123.89 14.34
CA VAL A 96 -87.20 -122.49 14.75
C VAL A 96 -86.52 -122.39 16.11
N GLU A 97 -86.85 -123.27 17.05
CA GLU A 97 -86.33 -123.18 18.43
C GLU A 97 -84.83 -123.53 18.53
N ARG A 98 -84.32 -124.45 17.70
CA ARG A 98 -82.89 -124.83 17.71
C ARG A 98 -81.95 -123.73 17.22
N GLY A 99 -82.35 -122.95 16.22
CA GLY A 99 -81.57 -121.76 15.82
C GLY A 99 -81.61 -120.63 16.86
N ARG A 100 -82.62 -120.62 17.74
CA ARG A 100 -82.81 -119.54 18.72
C ARG A 100 -81.86 -119.61 19.91
N SER A 101 -81.28 -120.79 20.21
CA SER A 101 -80.25 -120.96 21.23
C SER A 101 -78.85 -120.51 20.79
N GLU A 102 -78.54 -120.54 19.50
CA GLU A 102 -77.22 -120.19 18.97
C GLU A 102 -77.08 -118.70 18.65
N LEU A 103 -78.14 -118.06 18.14
CA LEU A 103 -78.11 -116.66 17.67
C LEU A 103 -78.20 -115.58 18.77
N MET A 104 -78.61 -115.92 19.99
CA MET A 104 -78.76 -114.96 21.09
C MET A 104 -77.44 -114.33 21.59
N PRO A 105 -76.33 -115.05 21.81
CA PRO A 105 -75.04 -114.43 22.17
C PRO A 105 -74.47 -113.55 21.04
N GLU A 106 -74.62 -113.94 19.77
CA GLU A 106 -74.19 -113.12 18.63
C GLU A 106 -74.97 -111.80 18.56
N LEU A 107 -76.29 -111.83 18.78
CA LEU A 107 -77.14 -110.64 18.82
C LEU A 107 -76.76 -109.68 19.95
N ALA A 108 -76.25 -110.19 21.08
CA ALA A 108 -75.74 -109.36 22.17
C ALA A 108 -74.42 -108.68 21.78
N ALA A 109 -73.44 -109.45 21.28
CA ALA A 109 -72.15 -108.92 20.82
C ALA A 109 -72.32 -107.86 19.71
N ALA A 110 -73.22 -108.10 18.75
CA ALA A 110 -73.54 -107.14 17.70
C ALA A 110 -74.13 -105.81 18.25
N LYS A 111 -74.91 -105.85 19.34
CA LYS A 111 -75.46 -104.65 20.00
C LYS A 111 -74.46 -103.92 20.90
N GLU A 112 -73.41 -104.59 21.37
CA GLU A 112 -72.27 -103.94 22.02
C GLU A 112 -71.43 -103.22 20.95
N TRP A 113 -71.08 -103.94 19.88
CA TRP A 113 -70.32 -103.44 18.73
C TRP A 113 -70.98 -102.24 18.05
N LEU A 114 -72.30 -102.26 17.85
CA LEU A 114 -73.04 -101.13 17.29
C LEU A 114 -72.95 -99.86 18.15
N ARG A 115 -72.97 -99.98 19.48
CA ARG A 115 -72.85 -98.82 20.39
C ARG A 115 -71.43 -98.26 20.45
N ASP A 116 -70.41 -99.12 20.44
CA ASP A 116 -69.01 -98.68 20.23
C ASP A 116 -68.84 -98.01 18.85
N ARG A 117 -69.56 -98.49 17.84
CA ARG A 117 -69.56 -97.89 16.49
C ARG A 117 -70.26 -96.54 16.44
N GLU A 118 -71.35 -96.33 17.17
CA GLU A 118 -71.98 -95.02 17.33
C GLU A 118 -71.07 -94.03 18.07
N VAL A 119 -70.45 -94.44 19.19
CA VAL A 119 -69.52 -93.58 19.97
C VAL A 119 -68.31 -93.19 19.12
N THR A 120 -67.69 -94.14 18.41
CA THR A 120 -66.58 -93.84 17.50
C THR A 120 -67.00 -92.98 16.32
N LEU A 121 -68.20 -93.17 15.75
CA LEU A 121 -68.74 -92.27 14.73
C LEU A 121 -68.92 -90.84 15.25
N THR A 122 -69.53 -90.65 16.43
CA THR A 122 -69.68 -89.30 17.02
C THR A 122 -68.33 -88.63 17.26
N ALA A 123 -67.34 -89.35 17.81
CA ALA A 123 -65.99 -88.82 18.04
C ALA A 123 -65.25 -88.50 16.72
N THR A 124 -65.52 -89.21 15.62
CA THR A 124 -64.99 -88.84 14.29
C THR A 124 -65.71 -87.64 13.67
N HIS A 125 -67.01 -87.47 13.92
CA HIS A 125 -67.78 -86.33 13.40
C HIS A 125 -67.41 -85.02 14.14
N GLU A 126 -67.23 -85.08 15.45
CA GLU A 126 -66.76 -83.96 16.27
C GLU A 126 -65.38 -83.46 15.79
N ARG A 127 -64.43 -84.39 15.59
CA ARG A 127 -63.12 -84.10 14.98
C ARG A 127 -63.21 -83.57 13.55
N LEU A 128 -64.18 -84.03 12.75
CA LEU A 128 -64.39 -83.49 11.40
C LEU A 128 -64.80 -82.02 11.48
N SER A 129 -65.74 -81.68 12.37
CA SER A 129 -66.18 -80.30 12.57
C SER A 129 -65.06 -79.38 13.12
N GLU A 130 -64.18 -79.89 13.99
CA GLU A 130 -63.00 -79.18 14.47
C GLU A 130 -62.01 -78.88 13.33
N MET A 131 -61.80 -79.84 12.41
CA MET A 131 -60.97 -79.63 11.23
C MET A 131 -61.62 -78.68 10.22
N GLU A 132 -62.94 -78.75 10.02
CA GLU A 132 -63.69 -77.84 9.14
C GLU A 132 -63.62 -76.38 9.64
N GLN A 133 -63.80 -76.16 10.95
CA GLN A 133 -63.61 -74.84 11.57
C GLN A 133 -62.18 -74.33 11.37
N ARG A 134 -61.17 -75.18 11.62
CA ARG A 134 -59.76 -74.82 11.49
C ARG A 134 -59.34 -74.53 10.05
N CYS A 135 -59.93 -75.21 9.07
CA CYS A 135 -59.78 -74.86 7.65
C CYS A 135 -60.38 -73.48 7.35
N ALA A 136 -61.59 -73.18 7.85
CA ALA A 136 -62.23 -71.87 7.65
C ALA A 136 -61.44 -70.71 8.29
N GLU A 137 -60.85 -70.93 9.47
CA GLU A 137 -59.93 -69.94 10.09
C GLU A 137 -58.69 -69.69 9.23
N LEU A 138 -58.02 -70.74 8.76
CA LEU A 138 -56.83 -70.64 7.90
C LEU A 138 -57.13 -70.02 6.53
N GLU A 139 -58.31 -70.29 5.96
CA GLU A 139 -58.80 -69.58 4.77
C GLU A 139 -59.05 -68.10 5.06
N GLY A 140 -59.55 -67.75 6.25
CA GLY A 140 -59.70 -66.37 6.73
C GLY A 140 -58.35 -65.64 6.80
N GLU A 141 -57.36 -66.23 7.48
CA GLU A 141 -56.01 -65.67 7.59
C GLU A 141 -55.33 -65.51 6.23
N ARG A 142 -55.42 -66.54 5.37
CA ARG A 142 -54.88 -66.49 4.00
C ARG A 142 -55.51 -65.34 3.20
N ASN A 143 -56.84 -65.23 3.20
CA ASN A 143 -57.55 -64.15 2.50
C ASN A 143 -57.20 -62.75 3.05
N GLN A 144 -56.73 -62.64 4.31
CA GLN A 144 -56.25 -61.39 4.87
C GLN A 144 -54.79 -61.09 4.46
N LEU A 145 -53.93 -62.10 4.43
CA LEU A 145 -52.55 -61.99 3.95
C LEU A 145 -52.49 -61.66 2.44
N ASP A 146 -53.30 -62.32 1.61
CA ASP A 146 -53.36 -62.05 0.16
C ASP A 146 -53.82 -60.59 -0.13
N LYS A 147 -54.73 -60.03 0.69
CA LYS A 147 -55.12 -58.60 0.62
C LYS A 147 -53.98 -57.66 1.04
N GLN A 148 -53.27 -57.97 2.12
CA GLN A 148 -52.12 -57.16 2.56
C GLN A 148 -50.99 -57.18 1.53
N ARG A 149 -50.76 -58.34 0.93
CA ARG A 149 -49.79 -58.56 -0.15
C ARG A 149 -50.13 -57.71 -1.38
N ALA A 150 -51.37 -57.75 -1.88
CA ALA A 150 -51.79 -56.94 -3.03
C ALA A 150 -51.58 -55.43 -2.79
N VAL A 151 -51.86 -54.94 -1.58
CA VAL A 151 -51.60 -53.54 -1.18
C VAL A 151 -50.10 -53.21 -1.09
N ALA A 152 -49.26 -54.18 -0.74
CA ALA A 152 -47.80 -54.01 -0.75
C ALA A 152 -47.22 -54.03 -2.18
N GLU A 153 -47.71 -54.92 -3.04
CA GLU A 153 -47.32 -55.02 -4.46
C GLU A 153 -47.70 -53.72 -5.20
N GLN A 154 -48.95 -53.23 -5.07
CA GLN A 154 -49.38 -51.96 -5.65
C GLN A 154 -48.56 -50.75 -5.15
N LYS A 155 -48.14 -50.74 -3.88
CA LYS A 155 -47.22 -49.69 -3.37
C LYS A 155 -45.83 -49.81 -4.00
N THR A 156 -45.34 -51.03 -4.22
CA THR A 156 -44.02 -51.29 -4.79
C THR A 156 -43.96 -50.88 -6.26
N GLU A 157 -45.03 -51.08 -7.03
CA GLU A 157 -45.13 -50.62 -8.44
C GLU A 157 -45.07 -49.08 -8.57
N ASN A 158 -45.52 -48.33 -7.55
CA ASN A 158 -45.48 -46.87 -7.56
C ASN A 158 -44.11 -46.27 -7.16
N ILE A 159 -43.22 -47.04 -6.51
CA ILE A 159 -41.88 -46.59 -6.12
C ILE A 159 -41.02 -46.13 -7.32
N PRO A 160 -40.86 -46.91 -8.41
CA PRO A 160 -40.02 -46.48 -9.53
C PRO A 160 -40.55 -45.23 -10.25
N LEU A 161 -41.87 -45.01 -10.28
CA LEU A 161 -42.47 -43.78 -10.84
C LEU A 161 -42.10 -42.56 -9.98
N LEU A 162 -42.24 -42.67 -8.66
CA LEU A 162 -41.86 -41.61 -7.71
C LEU A 162 -40.34 -41.33 -7.71
N GLN A 163 -39.52 -42.35 -7.93
CA GLN A 163 -38.06 -42.20 -8.08
C GLN A 163 -37.72 -41.45 -9.37
N ALA A 164 -38.31 -41.85 -10.51
CA ALA A 164 -38.09 -41.17 -11.79
C ALA A 164 -38.52 -39.70 -11.75
N GLU A 165 -39.66 -39.38 -11.10
CA GLU A 165 -40.09 -37.99 -10.94
C GLU A 165 -39.15 -37.20 -10.01
N LEU A 166 -38.65 -37.79 -8.92
CA LEU A 166 -37.66 -37.17 -8.04
C LEU A 166 -36.35 -36.84 -8.78
N ASP A 167 -35.85 -37.77 -9.60
CA ASP A 167 -34.59 -37.60 -10.32
C ASP A 167 -34.71 -36.60 -11.48
N VAL A 168 -35.88 -36.50 -12.13
CA VAL A 168 -36.19 -35.41 -13.08
C VAL A 168 -36.21 -34.03 -12.39
N GLN A 169 -36.73 -33.93 -11.15
CA GLN A 169 -36.71 -32.68 -10.39
C GLN A 169 -35.30 -32.33 -9.88
N ARG A 170 -34.47 -33.32 -9.53
CA ARG A 170 -33.06 -33.12 -9.20
C ARG A 170 -32.27 -32.58 -10.38
N CYS A 171 -32.37 -33.23 -11.55
CA CYS A 171 -31.68 -32.80 -12.77
C CYS A 171 -32.00 -31.33 -13.10
N LYS A 172 -33.29 -30.96 -13.09
CA LYS A 172 -33.72 -29.55 -13.27
C LYS A 172 -33.18 -28.59 -12.21
N SER A 173 -33.08 -29.04 -10.95
CA SER A 173 -32.47 -28.22 -9.88
C SER A 173 -30.96 -28.07 -10.03
N GLU A 174 -30.28 -29.00 -10.70
CA GLU A 174 -28.85 -28.94 -10.99
C GLU A 174 -28.60 -28.02 -12.21
N GLU A 175 -29.36 -28.19 -13.30
CA GLU A 175 -29.38 -27.29 -14.46
C GLU A 175 -29.60 -25.83 -14.04
N LEU A 176 -30.65 -25.54 -13.25
CA LEU A 176 -30.96 -24.19 -12.76
C LEU A 176 -29.86 -23.63 -11.83
N GLN A 177 -29.14 -24.47 -11.09
CA GLN A 177 -28.00 -24.02 -10.29
C GLN A 177 -26.75 -23.72 -11.16
N GLU A 178 -26.54 -24.47 -12.24
CA GLU A 178 -25.47 -24.23 -13.22
C GLU A 178 -25.71 -22.89 -13.95
N GLU A 179 -26.94 -22.63 -14.41
CA GLU A 179 -27.33 -21.34 -14.99
C GLU A 179 -27.13 -20.18 -14.01
N LEU A 180 -27.53 -20.34 -12.73
CA LEU A 180 -27.34 -19.31 -11.70
C LEU A 180 -25.86 -19.00 -11.42
N LYS A 181 -24.99 -20.02 -11.43
CA LYS A 181 -23.53 -19.86 -11.34
C LYS A 181 -23.00 -19.12 -12.58
N GLY A 182 -23.46 -19.48 -13.78
CA GLY A 182 -23.10 -18.80 -15.03
C GLY A 182 -23.50 -17.32 -15.03
N MET A 183 -24.74 -17.00 -14.67
CA MET A 183 -25.24 -15.62 -14.62
C MET A 183 -24.56 -14.77 -13.54
N SER A 184 -24.31 -15.33 -12.35
CA SER A 184 -23.60 -14.60 -11.28
C SER A 184 -22.13 -14.34 -11.63
N ALA A 185 -21.45 -15.30 -12.28
CA ALA A 185 -20.08 -15.09 -12.80
C ALA A 185 -20.04 -14.05 -13.94
N ALA A 186 -21.07 -14.00 -14.79
CA ALA A 186 -21.20 -12.97 -15.82
C ALA A 186 -21.44 -11.58 -15.20
N LEU A 187 -22.35 -11.48 -14.22
CA LEU A 187 -22.65 -10.23 -13.51
C LEU A 187 -21.40 -9.68 -12.80
N ALA A 188 -20.64 -10.55 -12.12
CA ALA A 188 -19.38 -10.17 -11.47
C ALA A 188 -18.39 -9.53 -12.47
N ARG A 189 -18.20 -10.14 -13.64
CA ARG A 189 -17.32 -9.61 -14.71
C ARG A 189 -17.78 -8.24 -15.24
N GLU A 190 -19.09 -8.01 -15.38
CA GLU A 190 -19.59 -6.68 -15.78
C GLU A 190 -19.46 -5.64 -14.66
N THR A 191 -19.62 -6.02 -13.38
CA THR A 191 -19.34 -5.09 -12.26
C THR A 191 -17.86 -4.73 -12.14
N GLU A 192 -16.95 -5.67 -12.39
CA GLU A 192 -15.50 -5.44 -12.42
C GLU A 192 -15.10 -4.50 -13.57
N LYS A 193 -15.66 -4.72 -14.77
CA LYS A 193 -15.51 -3.78 -15.90
C LYS A 193 -16.05 -2.39 -15.58
N ALA A 194 -17.22 -2.29 -14.95
CA ALA A 194 -17.84 -1.01 -14.61
C ALA A 194 -16.98 -0.22 -13.60
N ALA A 195 -16.46 -0.88 -12.57
CA ALA A 195 -15.51 -0.27 -11.63
C ALA A 195 -14.24 0.22 -12.36
N ARG A 196 -13.62 -0.65 -13.18
CA ARG A 196 -12.42 -0.30 -13.95
C ARG A 196 -12.64 0.87 -14.93
N VAL A 197 -13.84 1.03 -15.47
CA VAL A 197 -14.23 2.19 -16.30
C VAL A 197 -14.40 3.45 -15.44
N GLN A 198 -14.96 3.36 -14.23
CA GLN A 198 -15.00 4.49 -13.30
C GLN A 198 -13.59 4.95 -12.90
N ASP A 199 -12.70 4.03 -12.50
CA ASP A 199 -11.31 4.34 -12.15
C ASP A 199 -10.56 5.00 -13.31
N MET A 200 -10.73 4.48 -14.53
CA MET A 200 -10.15 5.06 -15.74
C MET A 200 -10.69 6.48 -16.03
N SER A 201 -11.99 6.71 -15.80
CA SER A 201 -12.61 8.03 -15.95
C SER A 201 -12.13 9.04 -14.91
N ALA A 202 -11.82 8.59 -13.69
CA ALA A 202 -11.25 9.41 -12.63
C ALA A 202 -9.80 9.82 -12.98
N MET A 203 -8.96 8.86 -13.38
CA MET A 203 -7.59 9.12 -13.81
C MET A 203 -7.53 10.03 -15.05
N LEU A 204 -8.42 9.85 -16.03
CA LEU A 204 -8.52 10.75 -17.18
C LEU A 204 -8.81 12.19 -16.74
N LYS A 205 -9.79 12.38 -15.85
CA LYS A 205 -10.17 13.71 -15.35
C LYS A 205 -9.06 14.38 -14.53
N GLU A 206 -8.30 13.61 -13.75
CA GLU A 206 -7.10 14.09 -13.05
C GLU A 206 -6.03 14.56 -14.06
N LYS A 207 -5.77 13.78 -15.11
CA LYS A 207 -4.78 14.12 -16.14
C LYS A 207 -5.24 15.27 -17.05
N GLU A 208 -6.54 15.48 -17.23
CA GLU A 208 -7.08 16.70 -17.85
C GLU A 208 -6.81 17.95 -16.98
N GLN A 209 -6.95 17.83 -15.65
CA GLN A 209 -6.63 18.91 -14.71
C GLN A 209 -5.13 19.24 -14.70
N ASP A 210 -4.25 18.21 -14.66
CA ASP A 210 -2.79 18.39 -14.79
C ASP A 210 -2.43 19.12 -16.09
N MET A 211 -3.04 18.71 -17.21
CA MET A 211 -2.77 19.28 -18.54
C MET A 211 -3.19 20.75 -18.63
N ASP A 212 -4.33 21.13 -18.05
CA ASP A 212 -4.77 22.53 -18.00
C ASP A 212 -3.95 23.38 -17.03
N GLU A 213 -3.44 22.83 -15.92
CA GLU A 213 -2.48 23.54 -15.07
C GLU A 213 -1.13 23.73 -15.78
N LEU A 214 -0.63 22.72 -16.49
CA LEU A 214 0.58 22.84 -17.33
C LEU A 214 0.38 23.87 -18.45
N ARG A 215 -0.79 23.91 -19.09
CA ARG A 215 -1.13 24.92 -20.11
C ARG A 215 -1.09 26.33 -19.54
N ARG A 216 -1.63 26.56 -18.33
CA ARG A 216 -1.57 27.85 -17.64
C ARG A 216 -0.13 28.27 -17.33
N LYS A 217 0.66 27.37 -16.73
CA LYS A 217 2.10 27.61 -16.48
C LYS A 217 2.86 27.94 -17.77
N LEU A 218 2.52 27.29 -18.88
CA LEU A 218 3.11 27.57 -20.20
C LEU A 218 2.66 28.93 -20.78
N THR A 219 1.41 29.36 -20.58
CA THR A 219 0.98 30.71 -21.00
C THR A 219 1.61 31.80 -20.17
N ASP A 220 1.73 31.59 -18.85
CA ASP A 220 2.33 32.56 -17.92
C ASP A 220 3.82 32.73 -18.23
N GLN A 221 4.56 31.62 -18.40
CA GLN A 221 5.96 31.66 -18.82
C GLN A 221 6.16 32.34 -20.19
N LYS A 222 5.25 32.12 -21.16
CA LYS A 222 5.29 32.81 -22.46
C LYS A 222 5.04 34.31 -22.33
N ALA A 223 4.14 34.73 -21.43
CA ALA A 223 3.92 36.15 -21.13
C ALA A 223 5.17 36.78 -20.49
N THR A 224 5.77 36.13 -19.49
CA THR A 224 7.02 36.60 -18.87
C THR A 224 8.18 36.69 -19.87
N ILE A 225 8.32 35.71 -20.78
CA ILE A 225 9.34 35.76 -21.84
C ILE A 225 9.08 36.91 -22.82
N ALA A 226 7.82 37.20 -23.18
CA ALA A 226 7.48 38.34 -24.02
C ALA A 226 7.81 39.67 -23.33
N GLU A 227 7.42 39.84 -22.06
CA GLU A 227 7.72 41.02 -21.24
C GLU A 227 9.23 41.27 -21.12
N LEU A 228 10.01 40.23 -20.79
CA LEU A 228 11.48 40.32 -20.69
C LEU A 228 12.13 40.67 -22.03
N ASN A 229 11.65 40.12 -23.15
CA ASN A 229 12.17 40.46 -24.48
C ASN A 229 11.85 41.91 -24.88
N THR A 230 10.62 42.38 -24.64
CA THR A 230 10.25 43.80 -24.88
C THR A 230 11.12 44.72 -24.04
N ARG A 231 11.30 44.42 -22.75
CA ARG A 231 12.15 45.20 -21.85
C ARG A 231 13.63 45.20 -22.28
N MET A 232 14.16 44.07 -22.72
CA MET A 232 15.53 44.00 -23.26
C MET A 232 15.70 44.88 -24.50
N GLU A 233 14.71 44.91 -25.40
CA GLU A 233 14.76 45.74 -26.61
C GLU A 233 14.61 47.23 -26.28
N GLU A 234 13.79 47.60 -25.28
CA GLU A 234 13.71 48.97 -24.76
C GLU A 234 15.02 49.42 -24.09
N GLU A 235 15.60 48.62 -23.20
CA GLU A 235 16.87 48.93 -22.53
C GLU A 235 18.02 49.01 -23.56
N ARG A 236 17.99 48.18 -24.61
CA ARG A 236 18.91 48.24 -25.74
C ARG A 236 18.73 49.49 -26.59
N SER A 237 17.50 49.80 -27.01
CA SER A 237 17.19 51.00 -27.82
C SER A 237 17.62 52.27 -27.10
N GLN A 238 17.31 52.40 -25.81
CA GLN A 238 17.80 53.51 -24.98
C GLN A 238 19.33 53.56 -24.87
N SER A 239 20.02 52.42 -24.91
CA SER A 239 21.50 52.37 -24.90
C SER A 239 22.07 52.86 -26.23
N GLU A 240 21.48 52.44 -27.36
CA GLU A 240 21.87 52.89 -28.70
C GLU A 240 21.58 54.39 -28.90
N GLU A 241 20.45 54.92 -28.40
CA GLU A 241 20.17 56.37 -28.35
C GLU A 241 21.18 57.15 -27.48
N LYS A 242 21.50 56.64 -26.27
CA LYS A 242 22.50 57.28 -25.39
C LYS A 242 23.89 57.29 -26.04
N LEU A 243 24.26 56.23 -26.77
CA LEU A 243 25.50 56.18 -27.53
C LEU A 243 25.51 57.13 -28.73
N ALA A 244 24.39 57.30 -29.44
CA ALA A 244 24.25 58.31 -30.49
C ALA A 244 24.44 59.72 -29.92
N LEU A 245 23.67 60.07 -28.87
CA LEU A 245 23.74 61.36 -28.19
C LEU A 245 25.15 61.70 -27.67
N LEU A 246 25.88 60.72 -27.11
CA LEU A 246 27.26 60.91 -26.66
C LEU A 246 28.25 61.11 -27.81
N ASN A 247 28.02 60.50 -28.98
CA ASN A 247 28.85 60.72 -30.17
C ASN A 247 28.56 62.09 -30.82
N ASP A 248 27.30 62.50 -30.88
CA ASP A 248 26.90 63.82 -31.42
C ASP A 248 27.38 64.95 -30.51
N ALA A 249 27.20 64.84 -29.19
CA ALA A 249 27.76 65.79 -28.23
C ALA A 249 29.29 65.88 -28.33
N ARG A 250 29.98 64.76 -28.58
CA ARG A 250 31.43 64.74 -28.84
C ARG A 250 31.79 65.41 -30.17
N ALA A 251 30.97 65.28 -31.21
CA ALA A 251 31.16 65.95 -32.49
C ALA A 251 30.94 67.47 -32.38
N GLU A 252 29.87 67.90 -31.71
CA GLU A 252 29.63 69.30 -31.37
C GLU A 252 30.77 69.89 -30.54
N LEU A 253 31.20 69.22 -29.45
CA LEU A 253 32.33 69.68 -28.64
C LEU A 253 33.62 69.78 -29.48
N THR A 254 33.84 68.88 -30.43
CA THR A 254 35.00 68.95 -31.35
C THR A 254 34.91 70.14 -32.30
N ASN A 255 33.71 70.47 -32.80
CA ASN A 255 33.50 71.62 -33.69
C ASN A 255 33.53 72.95 -32.93
N HIS A 256 32.88 73.05 -31.77
CA HIS A 256 32.99 74.19 -30.86
C HIS A 256 34.42 74.43 -30.42
N PHE A 257 35.19 73.38 -30.07
CA PHE A 257 36.60 73.51 -29.75
C PHE A 257 37.43 73.97 -30.95
N ARG A 258 37.10 73.55 -32.18
CA ARG A 258 37.78 74.02 -33.40
C ARG A 258 37.49 75.50 -33.68
N MET A 259 36.24 75.95 -33.56
CA MET A 259 35.87 77.37 -33.74
C MET A 259 36.51 78.23 -32.65
N LEU A 260 36.35 77.84 -31.37
CA LEU A 260 36.95 78.56 -30.24
C LEU A 260 38.48 78.59 -30.32
N ALA A 261 39.13 77.54 -30.83
CA ALA A 261 40.57 77.53 -31.08
C ALA A 261 40.98 78.47 -32.23
N GLN A 262 40.18 78.57 -33.30
CA GLN A 262 40.38 79.54 -34.39
C GLN A 262 40.26 80.98 -33.86
N ASP A 263 39.16 81.29 -33.15
CA ASP A 263 38.89 82.60 -32.56
C ASP A 263 40.00 83.01 -31.57
N ILE A 264 40.44 82.10 -30.70
CA ILE A 264 41.53 82.36 -29.75
C ILE A 264 42.89 82.53 -30.46
N PHE A 265 43.15 81.81 -31.56
CA PHE A 265 44.38 82.01 -32.35
C PHE A 265 44.40 83.39 -33.01
N GLU A 266 43.29 83.84 -33.57
CA GLU A 266 43.19 85.12 -34.26
C GLU A 266 43.14 86.31 -33.26
N GLU A 267 42.43 86.18 -32.12
CA GLU A 267 42.31 87.24 -31.13
C GLU A 267 43.55 87.38 -30.21
N LYS A 268 44.30 86.29 -29.94
CA LYS A 268 45.43 86.26 -28.98
C LYS A 268 46.80 85.92 -29.57
N GLY A 269 46.91 85.73 -30.89
CA GLY A 269 48.10 85.25 -31.61
C GLY A 269 49.40 86.09 -31.58
N LYS A 270 49.65 86.89 -30.54
CA LYS A 270 50.87 87.71 -30.38
C LYS A 270 51.58 87.68 -29.02
N LYS A 271 51.05 87.04 -27.96
CA LYS A 271 51.65 87.13 -26.61
C LYS A 271 51.52 85.94 -25.62
N PHE A 272 51.14 84.73 -26.05
CA PHE A 272 50.78 83.66 -25.07
C PHE A 272 51.26 82.23 -25.41
N THR A 273 52.57 82.05 -25.65
CA THR A 273 53.08 80.78 -26.24
C THR A 273 53.79 79.80 -25.29
N GLU A 274 54.28 80.24 -24.11
CA GLU A 274 55.26 79.44 -23.35
C GLU A 274 54.79 78.91 -21.97
N GLN A 275 53.80 79.55 -21.32
CA GLN A 275 53.59 79.34 -19.87
C GLN A 275 52.46 78.34 -19.49
N ASN A 276 51.62 77.92 -20.44
CA ASN A 276 50.39 77.17 -20.13
C ASN A 276 50.39 75.70 -20.62
N GLN A 277 51.43 75.26 -21.32
CA GLN A 277 51.46 73.92 -21.96
C GLN A 277 51.65 72.78 -20.94
N SER A 278 52.34 73.04 -19.83
CA SER A 278 52.62 72.07 -18.76
C SER A 278 51.42 71.78 -17.84
N GLY A 279 50.45 72.70 -17.73
CA GLY A 279 49.32 72.58 -16.80
C GLY A 279 48.24 71.59 -17.25
N LEU A 280 47.95 71.53 -18.56
CA LEU A 280 46.86 70.70 -19.08
C LEU A 280 47.25 69.23 -19.25
N ASP A 281 48.47 68.93 -19.69
CA ASP A 281 48.97 67.54 -19.79
C ASP A 281 48.98 66.85 -18.42
N ALA A 282 49.32 67.58 -17.35
CA ALA A 282 49.31 67.08 -15.98
C ALA A 282 47.91 66.71 -15.47
N LEU A 283 46.85 67.36 -15.97
CA LEU A 283 45.46 67.12 -15.57
C LEU A 283 44.75 66.05 -16.42
N LEU A 284 45.09 65.92 -17.70
CA LEU A 284 44.46 64.98 -18.62
C LEU A 284 45.12 63.59 -18.62
N THR A 285 46.43 63.50 -18.33
CA THR A 285 47.15 62.22 -18.27
C THR A 285 46.57 61.25 -17.22
N PRO A 286 46.25 61.65 -15.97
CA PRO A 286 45.67 60.75 -14.98
C PRO A 286 44.35 60.11 -15.43
N PHE A 287 43.45 60.89 -16.03
CA PHE A 287 42.15 60.41 -16.50
C PHE A 287 42.31 59.44 -17.68
N ARG A 288 43.20 59.74 -18.63
CA ARG A 288 43.48 58.83 -19.77
C ARG A 288 44.07 57.49 -19.31
N ASN A 289 44.93 57.52 -18.29
CA ASN A 289 45.51 56.31 -17.71
C ASN A 289 44.45 55.51 -16.95
N GLN A 290 43.63 56.14 -16.11
CA GLN A 290 42.51 55.49 -15.40
C GLN A 290 41.52 54.82 -16.36
N LEU A 291 41.15 55.46 -17.47
CA LEU A 291 40.23 54.87 -18.45
C LEU A 291 40.86 53.66 -19.17
N THR A 292 42.18 53.69 -19.40
CA THR A 292 42.95 52.58 -19.98
C THR A 292 43.06 51.41 -19.01
N ASP A 293 43.31 51.68 -17.73
CA ASP A 293 43.42 50.68 -16.67
C ASP A 293 42.06 50.10 -16.24
N PHE A 294 40.97 50.84 -16.45
CA PHE A 294 39.60 50.33 -16.31
C PHE A 294 39.27 49.38 -17.46
N LYS A 295 39.54 49.78 -18.71
CA LYS A 295 39.34 48.90 -19.87
C LYS A 295 40.12 47.59 -19.71
N LYS A 296 41.41 47.66 -19.38
CA LYS A 296 42.23 46.47 -19.10
C LYS A 296 41.58 45.58 -18.05
N ARG A 297 41.15 46.12 -16.91
CA ARG A 297 40.48 45.33 -15.86
C ARG A 297 39.19 44.67 -16.30
N VAL A 298 38.41 45.29 -17.18
CA VAL A 298 37.19 44.66 -17.74
C VAL A 298 37.57 43.52 -18.70
N ASP A 299 38.52 43.76 -19.62
CA ASP A 299 39.02 42.75 -20.55
C ASP A 299 39.67 41.56 -19.78
N ASP A 300 40.48 41.84 -18.76
CA ASP A 300 41.14 40.86 -17.89
C ASP A 300 40.13 39.98 -17.12
N VAL A 301 39.04 40.56 -16.61
CA VAL A 301 37.98 39.82 -15.88
C VAL A 301 37.21 38.88 -16.81
N TYR A 302 36.85 39.31 -18.03
CA TYR A 302 36.22 38.42 -19.01
C TYR A 302 37.17 37.30 -19.44
N VAL A 303 38.46 37.58 -19.61
CA VAL A 303 39.47 36.58 -19.92
C VAL A 303 39.69 35.61 -18.76
N SER A 304 39.70 36.05 -17.50
CA SER A 304 39.81 35.16 -16.33
C SER A 304 38.57 34.27 -16.18
N GLU A 305 37.36 34.83 -16.29
CA GLU A 305 36.11 34.05 -16.17
C GLU A 305 35.97 33.00 -17.29
N ALA A 306 36.43 33.31 -18.51
CA ALA A 306 36.52 32.35 -19.60
C ALA A 306 37.57 31.25 -19.32
N LYS A 307 38.74 31.63 -18.79
CA LYS A 307 39.83 30.72 -18.44
C LYS A 307 39.47 29.79 -17.28
N ASP A 308 38.77 30.28 -16.27
CA ASP A 308 38.32 29.49 -15.11
C ASP A 308 37.27 28.46 -15.53
N ARG A 309 36.30 28.84 -16.39
CA ARG A 309 35.36 27.89 -17.00
C ARG A 309 36.03 26.87 -17.92
N ALA A 310 37.13 27.22 -18.58
CA ALA A 310 37.95 26.27 -19.33
C ALA A 310 38.72 25.31 -18.40
N SER A 311 39.32 25.83 -17.33
CA SER A 311 40.00 25.05 -16.30
C SER A 311 39.05 24.04 -15.64
N LEU A 312 37.86 24.48 -15.25
CA LEU A 312 36.83 23.61 -14.65
C LEU A 312 36.39 22.49 -15.60
N ARG A 313 36.25 22.77 -16.91
CA ARG A 313 35.97 21.72 -17.91
C ARG A 313 37.14 20.75 -18.06
N GLN A 314 38.37 21.25 -18.06
CA GLN A 314 39.57 20.40 -18.15
C GLN A 314 39.73 19.51 -16.90
N GLU A 315 39.46 20.05 -15.71
CA GLU A 315 39.39 19.26 -14.47
C GLU A 315 38.29 18.20 -14.52
N LEU A 316 37.11 18.52 -15.06
CA LEU A 316 36.02 17.55 -15.20
C LEU A 316 36.37 16.42 -16.20
N ALA A 317 37.09 16.74 -17.27
CA ALA A 317 37.63 15.74 -18.21
C ALA A 317 38.73 14.88 -17.56
N ASN A 318 39.65 15.51 -16.81
CA ASN A 318 40.71 14.82 -16.06
C ASN A 318 40.11 13.90 -14.98
N LEU A 319 39.08 14.34 -14.25
CA LEU A 319 38.31 13.53 -13.29
C LEU A 319 37.73 12.28 -13.96
N ARG A 320 37.09 12.43 -15.13
CA ARG A 320 36.53 11.28 -15.87
C ARG A 320 37.62 10.29 -16.30
N LEU A 321 38.74 10.77 -16.85
CA LEU A 321 39.85 9.92 -17.29
C LEU A 321 40.51 9.19 -16.10
N LEU A 322 40.75 9.92 -15.00
CA LEU A 322 41.34 9.37 -13.79
C LEU A 322 40.40 8.36 -13.11
N ASN A 323 39.10 8.62 -13.11
CA ASN A 323 38.10 7.69 -12.61
C ASN A 323 38.06 6.37 -13.39
N MET A 324 38.07 6.44 -14.73
CA MET A 324 38.15 5.24 -15.58
C MET A 324 39.45 4.44 -15.28
N LYS A 325 40.57 5.14 -15.07
CA LYS A 325 41.85 4.52 -14.67
C LYS A 325 41.79 3.89 -13.28
N ILE A 326 41.21 4.56 -12.28
CA ILE A 326 41.04 4.04 -10.91
C ILE A 326 40.13 2.80 -10.91
N ASN A 327 39.00 2.83 -11.62
CA ASN A 327 38.11 1.67 -11.73
C ASN A 327 38.82 0.47 -12.41
N GLN A 328 39.67 0.70 -13.42
CA GLN A 328 40.40 -0.38 -14.08
C GLN A 328 41.61 -0.90 -13.27
N GLU A 329 42.31 -0.02 -12.55
CA GLU A 329 43.31 -0.42 -11.53
C GLU A 329 42.65 -1.23 -10.39
N ALA A 330 41.46 -0.82 -9.94
CA ALA A 330 40.68 -1.51 -8.92
C ALA A 330 40.30 -2.94 -9.33
N MET A 331 39.72 -3.12 -10.52
CA MET A 331 39.34 -4.46 -11.01
C MET A 331 40.56 -5.39 -11.17
N ASN A 332 41.67 -4.86 -11.69
CA ASN A 332 42.91 -5.63 -11.85
C ASN A 332 43.54 -6.00 -10.50
N LEU A 333 43.59 -5.07 -9.55
CA LEU A 333 44.19 -5.33 -8.23
C LEU A 333 43.28 -6.21 -7.35
N THR A 334 41.95 -6.10 -7.45
CA THR A 334 41.03 -7.00 -6.74
C THR A 334 41.24 -8.46 -7.16
N ARG A 335 41.45 -8.71 -8.45
CA ARG A 335 41.84 -10.02 -8.98
C ARG A 335 43.24 -10.47 -8.50
N ALA A 336 44.18 -9.55 -8.31
CA ALA A 336 45.52 -9.85 -7.80
C ALA A 336 45.58 -10.07 -6.28
N LEU A 337 44.64 -9.50 -5.51
CA LEU A 337 44.50 -9.63 -4.05
C LEU A 337 43.41 -10.65 -3.66
N LYS A 338 43.12 -11.61 -4.56
CA LYS A 338 42.16 -12.70 -4.37
C LYS A 338 42.50 -13.51 -3.10
N GLY A 339 41.57 -13.52 -2.14
CA GLY A 339 41.68 -14.25 -0.88
C GLY A 339 42.32 -13.51 0.31
N ASP A 340 43.10 -12.43 0.11
CA ASP A 340 43.68 -11.66 1.23
C ASP A 340 42.75 -10.52 1.67
N ARG A 341 41.87 -10.84 2.63
CA ARG A 341 40.96 -9.87 3.27
C ARG A 341 41.67 -8.67 3.93
N LYS A 342 42.93 -8.81 4.34
CA LYS A 342 43.70 -7.71 4.95
C LYS A 342 44.28 -6.79 3.88
N ALA A 343 44.84 -7.35 2.81
CA ALA A 343 45.31 -6.55 1.67
C ALA A 343 44.15 -5.81 0.98
N GLN A 344 42.98 -6.45 0.82
CA GLN A 344 41.77 -5.79 0.30
C GLN A 344 41.32 -4.61 1.17
N GLY A 345 41.30 -4.77 2.50
CA GLY A 345 40.96 -3.68 3.44
C GLY A 345 41.94 -2.51 3.36
N ASN A 346 43.24 -2.80 3.47
CA ASN A 346 44.31 -1.81 3.33
C ASN A 346 44.25 -1.06 1.98
N TRP A 347 43.83 -1.72 0.90
CA TRP A 347 43.64 -1.07 -0.40
C TRP A 347 42.39 -0.18 -0.44
N GLY A 348 41.28 -0.58 0.19
CA GLY A 348 40.11 0.28 0.36
C GLY A 348 40.45 1.59 1.07
N GLU A 349 41.22 1.51 2.16
CA GLU A 349 41.77 2.67 2.87
C GLU A 349 42.67 3.54 1.96
N LEU A 350 43.54 2.93 1.14
CA LEU A 350 44.40 3.63 0.18
C LEU A 350 43.60 4.38 -0.90
N VAL A 351 42.50 3.81 -1.42
CA VAL A 351 41.64 4.50 -2.40
C VAL A 351 40.90 5.66 -1.74
N LEU A 352 40.41 5.46 -0.51
CA LEU A 352 39.75 6.53 0.25
C LEU A 352 40.69 7.72 0.48
N GLU A 353 41.93 7.46 0.92
CA GLU A 353 42.95 8.52 1.10
C GLU A 353 43.27 9.24 -0.23
N ARG A 354 43.48 8.51 -1.33
CA ARG A 354 43.69 9.11 -2.66
C ARG A 354 42.51 9.99 -3.11
N VAL A 355 41.27 9.59 -2.83
CA VAL A 355 40.07 10.38 -3.16
C VAL A 355 39.97 11.65 -2.31
N LEU A 356 40.37 11.59 -1.04
CA LEU A 356 40.45 12.76 -0.15
C LEU A 356 41.54 13.73 -0.62
N GLU A 357 42.75 13.27 -0.94
CA GLU A 357 43.82 14.10 -1.51
C GLU A 357 43.39 14.79 -2.83
N GLN A 358 42.71 14.06 -3.73
CA GLN A 358 42.25 14.59 -5.03
C GLN A 358 41.06 15.55 -4.94
N SER A 359 40.39 15.62 -3.78
CA SER A 359 39.23 16.50 -3.58
C SER A 359 39.59 17.97 -3.37
N GLY A 360 40.83 18.27 -2.98
CA GLY A 360 41.30 19.61 -2.62
C GLY A 360 41.18 19.96 -1.12
N LEU A 361 40.60 19.06 -0.30
CA LEU A 361 40.57 19.19 1.15
C LEU A 361 41.95 18.89 1.76
N ARG A 362 42.31 19.53 2.89
CA ARG A 362 43.63 19.37 3.53
C ARG A 362 43.54 18.53 4.80
N LYS A 363 44.46 17.56 4.92
CA LYS A 363 44.59 16.67 6.09
C LYS A 363 44.95 17.47 7.35
N GLY A 364 44.21 17.25 8.44
CA GLY A 364 44.34 18.01 9.68
C GLY A 364 43.72 19.42 9.66
N ILE A 365 42.91 19.75 8.66
CA ILE A 365 42.13 21.01 8.61
C ILE A 365 40.69 20.74 8.13
N GLU A 366 40.53 20.23 6.91
CA GLU A 366 39.22 19.91 6.34
C GLU A 366 38.87 18.41 6.43
N TYR A 367 39.84 17.53 6.75
CA TYR A 367 39.56 16.14 7.13
C TYR A 367 40.63 15.54 8.06
N GLU A 368 40.24 14.57 8.88
CA GLU A 368 41.11 13.78 9.75
C GLU A 368 40.96 12.27 9.51
N THR A 369 42.06 11.52 9.63
CA THR A 369 42.11 10.06 9.46
C THR A 369 42.35 9.37 10.81
N GLN A 370 41.55 8.36 11.15
CA GLN A 370 41.67 7.50 12.35
C GLN A 370 41.62 8.21 13.72
N GLY A 371 40.77 9.22 13.90
CA GLY A 371 40.45 9.74 15.24
C GLY A 371 39.69 8.70 16.09
N GLY A 372 40.12 8.50 17.34
CA GLY A 372 39.52 7.52 18.26
C GLY A 372 38.59 8.16 19.27
N PHE A 373 37.29 8.23 18.97
CA PHE A 373 36.30 8.94 19.78
C PHE A 373 35.59 8.01 20.76
N ARG A 374 35.13 8.55 21.89
CA ARG A 374 34.32 7.80 22.87
C ARG A 374 32.89 8.29 22.88
N ASP A 375 31.99 7.34 22.80
CA ASP A 375 30.56 7.54 22.94
C ASP A 375 30.18 7.78 24.42
N ARG A 376 28.91 8.12 24.66
CA ARG A 376 28.31 8.39 25.97
C ARG A 376 28.50 7.21 26.93
N ASP A 377 28.43 5.99 26.40
CA ASP A 377 28.68 4.72 27.11
C ASP A 377 30.19 4.37 27.22
N ASN A 378 31.09 5.33 26.98
CA ASN A 378 32.56 5.18 27.06
C ASN A 378 33.16 4.16 26.06
N LYS A 379 32.34 3.62 25.14
CA LYS A 379 32.71 2.72 24.05
C LYS A 379 33.57 3.48 23.03
N LEU A 380 34.70 2.89 22.62
CA LEU A 380 35.59 3.48 21.62
C LEU A 380 35.05 3.22 20.22
N LEU A 381 34.60 4.27 19.54
CA LEU A 381 34.25 4.25 18.12
C LEU A 381 35.40 4.86 17.32
N LYS A 382 35.83 4.14 16.29
CA LYS A 382 36.81 4.60 15.31
C LYS A 382 36.13 4.68 13.95
N PRO A 383 35.69 5.87 13.49
CA PRO A 383 35.48 6.10 12.07
C PRO A 383 36.83 6.05 11.33
N ASP A 384 36.80 5.68 10.05
CA ASP A 384 38.02 5.64 9.25
C ASP A 384 38.49 7.07 8.92
N VAL A 385 37.54 7.92 8.52
CA VAL A 385 37.76 9.34 8.20
C VAL A 385 36.62 10.22 8.72
N ILE A 386 36.96 11.43 9.16
CA ILE A 386 36.01 12.52 9.42
C ILE A 386 36.35 13.69 8.49
N ILE A 387 35.32 14.30 7.92
CA ILE A 387 35.41 15.48 7.06
C ILE A 387 34.75 16.64 7.82
N HIS A 388 35.44 17.76 7.93
CA HIS A 388 34.93 18.97 8.58
C HIS A 388 34.28 19.89 7.53
N LEU A 389 33.14 20.46 7.88
CA LEU A 389 32.38 21.41 7.07
C LEU A 389 32.35 22.78 7.77
N PRO A 390 32.09 23.88 7.02
CA PRO A 390 31.78 25.18 7.60
C PRO A 390 30.65 25.13 8.63
N GLU A 391 30.60 26.16 9.48
CA GLU A 391 29.78 26.22 10.72
C GLU A 391 30.20 25.22 11.82
N GLY A 392 31.25 24.43 11.58
CA GLY A 392 31.71 23.39 12.51
C GLY A 392 30.71 22.24 12.58
N LYS A 393 30.42 21.65 11.42
CA LYS A 393 29.65 20.40 11.24
C LYS A 393 30.59 19.32 10.70
N ASP A 394 30.27 18.06 10.94
CA ASP A 394 31.12 16.94 10.52
C ASP A 394 30.37 15.95 9.62
N VAL A 395 31.09 15.25 8.75
CA VAL A 395 30.62 14.07 8.01
C VAL A 395 31.58 12.91 8.29
N VAL A 396 31.02 11.77 8.67
CA VAL A 396 31.76 10.54 8.96
C VAL A 396 31.81 9.65 7.73
N VAL A 397 32.97 9.02 7.47
CA VAL A 397 33.15 7.98 6.46
C VAL A 397 33.62 6.68 7.12
N ASP A 398 32.99 5.56 6.75
CA ASP A 398 33.33 4.19 7.13
C ASP A 398 33.37 3.34 5.85
N SER A 399 34.42 2.54 5.64
CA SER A 399 34.77 1.97 4.33
C SER A 399 34.55 0.46 4.18
N LYS A 400 33.99 -0.21 5.18
CA LYS A 400 34.25 -1.63 5.42
C LYS A 400 33.29 -2.64 4.76
N VAL A 401 32.98 -2.42 3.48
CA VAL A 401 32.28 -3.43 2.64
C VAL A 401 33.22 -4.61 2.36
N SER A 402 32.75 -5.84 2.60
CA SER A 402 33.44 -7.06 2.15
C SER A 402 33.21 -7.29 0.66
N LEU A 403 34.27 -7.32 -0.14
CA LEU A 403 34.20 -7.47 -1.59
C LEU A 403 34.42 -8.91 -2.07
N ASN A 404 34.59 -9.87 -1.16
CA ASN A 404 34.85 -11.29 -1.48
C ASN A 404 33.73 -11.94 -2.31
N ASP A 405 32.47 -11.59 -2.04
CA ASP A 405 31.31 -12.15 -2.73
C ASP A 405 31.11 -11.55 -4.12
N TYR A 406 31.38 -10.25 -4.29
CA TYR A 406 31.51 -9.63 -5.61
C TYR A 406 32.69 -10.21 -6.41
N GLU A 407 33.83 -10.46 -5.76
CA GLU A 407 35.00 -11.05 -6.41
C GLU A 407 34.69 -12.46 -6.94
N ARG A 408 33.96 -13.28 -6.15
CA ARG A 408 33.39 -14.57 -6.60
C ARG A 408 32.44 -14.38 -7.79
N TYR A 409 31.43 -13.52 -7.68
CA TYR A 409 30.48 -13.19 -8.76
C TYR A 409 31.20 -12.79 -10.07
N SER A 410 32.25 -11.99 -9.99
CA SER A 410 33.04 -11.51 -11.14
C SER A 410 34.09 -12.49 -11.69
N SER A 411 34.21 -13.69 -11.09
CA SER A 411 35.22 -14.71 -11.39
C SER A 411 34.64 -16.08 -11.76
N VAL A 412 33.33 -16.29 -11.60
CA VAL A 412 32.64 -17.56 -11.84
C VAL A 412 31.99 -17.55 -13.23
N GLU A 413 32.20 -18.64 -13.98
CA GLU A 413 31.67 -18.83 -15.34
C GLU A 413 30.35 -19.61 -15.39
N ASP A 414 29.95 -20.28 -14.30
CA ASP A 414 28.66 -20.96 -14.18
C ASP A 414 27.55 -19.97 -13.76
N GLU A 415 26.41 -19.97 -14.47
CA GLU A 415 25.31 -19.04 -14.23
C GLU A 415 24.62 -19.25 -12.87
N GLY A 416 24.61 -20.48 -12.34
CA GLY A 416 24.02 -20.81 -11.05
C GLY A 416 24.88 -20.34 -9.87
N GLU A 417 26.16 -20.73 -9.85
CA GLU A 417 27.11 -20.25 -8.84
C GLU A 417 27.29 -18.73 -8.89
N GLN A 418 27.19 -18.12 -10.08
CA GLN A 418 27.20 -16.66 -10.25
C GLN A 418 25.97 -16.00 -9.60
N ALA A 419 24.76 -16.56 -9.78
CA ALA A 419 23.56 -16.05 -9.13
C ALA A 419 23.63 -16.15 -7.59
N GLU A 420 24.14 -17.26 -7.05
CA GLU A 420 24.36 -17.41 -5.60
C GLU A 420 25.40 -16.40 -5.07
N ALA A 421 26.47 -16.15 -5.82
CA ALA A 421 27.47 -15.15 -5.46
C ALA A 421 26.92 -13.71 -5.44
N LEU A 422 26.03 -13.38 -6.38
CA LEU A 422 25.34 -12.08 -6.43
C LEU A 422 24.43 -11.87 -5.21
N VAL A 423 23.62 -12.87 -4.85
CA VAL A 423 22.75 -12.81 -3.66
C VAL A 423 23.56 -12.68 -2.37
N ALA A 424 24.69 -13.41 -2.26
CA ALA A 424 25.60 -13.28 -1.13
C ALA A 424 26.22 -11.86 -1.03
N HIS A 425 26.58 -11.23 -2.15
CA HIS A 425 27.09 -9.86 -2.19
C HIS A 425 26.03 -8.84 -1.76
N ILE A 426 24.79 -8.96 -2.27
CA ILE A 426 23.65 -8.11 -1.86
C ILE A 426 23.42 -8.21 -0.34
N GLN A 427 23.40 -9.42 0.21
CA GLN A 427 23.21 -9.62 1.65
C GLN A 427 24.42 -9.12 2.46
N ALA A 428 25.66 -9.25 1.96
CA ALA A 428 26.85 -8.70 2.62
C ALA A 428 26.82 -7.16 2.69
N VAL A 429 26.37 -6.49 1.62
CA VAL A 429 26.14 -5.04 1.59
C VAL A 429 25.03 -4.65 2.58
N ARG A 430 23.90 -5.35 2.59
CA ARG A 430 22.79 -5.09 3.52
C ARG A 430 23.19 -5.25 4.99
N ASN A 431 23.88 -6.36 5.33
CA ASN A 431 24.40 -6.61 6.67
C ASN A 431 25.37 -5.51 7.14
N HIS A 432 26.16 -4.92 6.21
CA HIS A 432 27.05 -3.82 6.56
C HIS A 432 26.29 -2.52 6.80
N ILE A 433 25.27 -2.20 5.99
CA ILE A 433 24.36 -1.06 6.20
C ILE A 433 23.69 -1.15 7.58
N GLU A 434 23.06 -2.27 7.91
CA GLU A 434 22.41 -2.49 9.21
C GLU A 434 23.42 -2.40 10.38
N GLY A 435 24.60 -3.00 10.21
CA GLY A 435 25.70 -2.95 11.19
C GLY A 435 26.36 -1.57 11.37
N LEU A 436 26.26 -0.68 10.39
CA LEU A 436 26.65 0.73 10.50
C LEU A 436 25.54 1.57 11.14
N GLY A 437 24.28 1.33 10.80
CA GLY A 437 23.12 2.04 11.36
C GLY A 437 22.97 1.84 12.88
N GLY A 438 23.51 0.74 13.42
CA GLY A 438 23.63 0.48 14.85
C GLY A 438 24.79 1.20 15.57
N LYS A 439 25.59 2.03 14.88
CA LYS A 439 26.65 2.87 15.47
C LYS A 439 26.18 4.33 15.54
N ASP A 440 25.80 4.81 16.72
CA ASP A 440 25.42 6.22 16.89
C ASP A 440 26.64 7.15 16.91
N TYR A 441 27.08 7.60 15.72
CA TYR A 441 28.11 8.62 15.60
C TYR A 441 27.63 10.03 16.03
N SER A 442 26.31 10.28 16.10
CA SER A 442 25.74 11.54 16.62
C SER A 442 25.77 11.62 18.16
N GLY A 443 26.04 10.50 18.82
CA GLY A 443 26.29 10.39 20.25
C GLY A 443 27.59 11.06 20.72
N LEU A 444 28.59 11.18 19.81
CA LEU A 444 30.00 11.42 20.12
C LEU A 444 30.30 12.83 20.65
N LYS A 445 30.94 12.89 21.83
CA LYS A 445 31.38 14.16 22.44
C LYS A 445 32.52 14.78 21.64
N GLY A 446 32.27 15.95 21.06
CA GLY A 446 33.26 16.74 20.32
C GLY A 446 33.00 16.81 18.81
N LEU A 447 32.09 15.98 18.29
CA LEU A 447 31.63 16.06 16.90
C LEU A 447 30.23 16.68 16.83
N ARG A 448 29.97 17.37 15.73
CA ARG A 448 28.67 17.90 15.30
C ARG A 448 28.31 17.24 13.97
N SER A 449 28.24 15.91 13.96
CA SER A 449 27.95 15.15 12.76
C SER A 449 26.60 15.55 12.16
N LEU A 450 26.54 15.63 10.84
CA LEU A 450 25.27 15.60 10.11
C LEU A 450 24.51 14.30 10.40
N ASP A 451 23.20 14.33 10.11
CA ASP A 451 22.27 13.20 10.32
C ASP A 451 22.51 11.99 9.40
N PHE A 452 23.69 11.84 8.80
CA PHE A 452 24.05 10.72 7.92
C PHE A 452 25.54 10.35 7.94
N VAL A 453 25.83 9.08 7.64
CA VAL A 453 27.19 8.51 7.48
C VAL A 453 27.42 8.14 6.02
N LEU A 454 28.63 8.40 5.50
CA LEU A 454 29.04 7.94 4.17
C LEU A 454 29.64 6.52 4.28
N MET A 455 29.01 5.54 3.63
CA MET A 455 29.52 4.18 3.52
C MET A 455 30.30 4.05 2.21
N PHE A 456 31.63 3.98 2.29
CA PHE A 456 32.49 3.96 1.11
C PHE A 456 32.66 2.55 0.54
N MET A 457 32.40 2.38 -0.76
CA MET A 457 32.63 1.13 -1.49
C MET A 457 33.64 1.38 -2.62
N PRO A 458 34.88 0.85 -2.56
CA PRO A 458 35.97 1.25 -3.45
C PRO A 458 35.88 0.68 -4.88
N ILE A 459 34.94 -0.21 -5.18
CA ILE A 459 34.70 -0.75 -6.52
C ILE A 459 33.31 -0.35 -7.00
N GLU A 460 33.25 0.51 -8.01
CA GLU A 460 31.97 1.02 -8.54
C GLU A 460 31.13 -0.06 -9.22
N ALA A 461 31.77 -1.03 -9.89
CA ALA A 461 31.08 -2.18 -10.47
C ALA A 461 30.46 -3.12 -9.41
N ALA A 462 30.98 -3.14 -8.17
CA ALA A 462 30.39 -3.88 -7.06
C ALA A 462 29.16 -3.15 -6.49
N PHE A 463 29.20 -1.81 -6.47
CA PHE A 463 28.04 -0.98 -6.15
C PHE A 463 26.91 -1.19 -7.17
N MET A 464 27.21 -1.06 -8.47
CA MET A 464 26.23 -1.28 -9.53
C MET A 464 25.60 -2.68 -9.46
N ALA A 465 26.41 -3.73 -9.30
CA ALA A 465 25.91 -5.10 -9.21
C ALA A 465 24.91 -5.32 -8.06
N ALA A 466 25.13 -4.72 -6.89
CA ALA A 466 24.18 -4.81 -5.77
C ALA A 466 22.91 -3.98 -6.02
N PHE A 467 23.08 -2.68 -6.31
CA PHE A 467 21.96 -1.74 -6.38
C PHE A 467 21.11 -1.84 -7.65
N GLN A 468 21.55 -2.55 -8.69
CA GLN A 468 20.71 -2.89 -9.85
C GLN A 468 19.83 -4.14 -9.63
N ASN A 469 20.16 -4.98 -8.65
CA ASN A 469 19.48 -6.26 -8.41
C ASN A 469 18.65 -6.28 -7.09
N ASP A 470 18.79 -5.26 -6.25
CA ASP A 470 17.91 -5.00 -5.11
C ASP A 470 17.66 -3.48 -4.96
N GLU A 471 16.57 -3.00 -5.57
CA GLU A 471 16.14 -1.60 -5.51
C GLU A 471 15.90 -1.11 -4.06
N ASN A 472 15.56 -2.02 -3.15
CA ASN A 472 15.25 -1.70 -1.76
C ASN A 472 16.50 -1.38 -0.93
N LEU A 473 17.72 -1.70 -1.40
CA LEU A 473 18.97 -1.32 -0.72
C LEU A 473 19.08 0.19 -0.52
N PHE A 474 18.60 1.01 -1.47
CA PHE A 474 18.59 2.47 -1.31
C PHE A 474 17.68 2.92 -0.16
N SER A 475 16.48 2.36 -0.09
CA SER A 475 15.50 2.64 0.96
C SER A 475 16.01 2.21 2.34
N VAL A 476 16.62 1.02 2.43
CA VAL A 476 17.22 0.49 3.67
C VAL A 476 18.40 1.36 4.11
N ALA A 477 19.31 1.72 3.20
CA ALA A 477 20.43 2.61 3.50
C ALA A 477 19.95 3.98 4.02
N PHE A 478 19.00 4.60 3.32
CA PHE A 478 18.45 5.90 3.71
C PHE A 478 17.72 5.86 5.06
N ALA A 479 16.92 4.82 5.32
CA ALA A 479 16.25 4.60 6.61
C ALA A 479 17.25 4.44 7.77
N HIS A 480 18.40 3.81 7.52
CA HIS A 480 19.50 3.69 8.48
C HIS A 480 20.47 4.90 8.48
N LYS A 481 20.09 6.03 7.85
CA LYS A 481 20.91 7.26 7.78
C LYS A 481 22.28 7.05 7.11
N ILE A 482 22.35 6.16 6.13
CA ILE A 482 23.57 5.82 5.40
C ILE A 482 23.43 6.22 3.93
N VAL A 483 24.45 6.91 3.42
CA VAL A 483 24.60 7.21 1.99
C VAL A 483 25.78 6.38 1.47
N VAL A 484 25.50 5.43 0.59
CA VAL A 484 26.55 4.61 -0.03
C VAL A 484 27.24 5.41 -1.13
N VAL A 485 28.57 5.46 -1.10
CA VAL A 485 29.39 6.26 -2.03
C VAL A 485 30.51 5.43 -2.65
N THR A 486 30.68 5.61 -3.96
CA THR A 486 31.78 5.10 -4.79
C THR A 486 32.92 6.14 -4.85
N PRO A 487 34.11 5.82 -5.39
CA PRO A 487 35.18 6.82 -5.58
C PRO A 487 34.71 8.05 -6.38
N THR A 488 33.84 7.84 -7.37
CA THR A 488 33.27 8.88 -8.23
C THR A 488 32.33 9.83 -7.48
N THR A 489 31.38 9.26 -6.73
CA THR A 489 30.35 10.01 -6.02
C THR A 489 30.91 10.67 -4.77
N LEU A 490 31.81 9.99 -4.02
CA LEU A 490 32.55 10.60 -2.93
C LEU A 490 33.39 11.79 -3.42
N LEU A 491 34.16 11.66 -4.50
CA LEU A 491 34.98 12.76 -5.03
C LEU A 491 34.13 13.97 -5.48
N ALA A 492 32.93 13.72 -6.01
CA ALA A 492 31.96 14.79 -6.31
C ALA A 492 31.45 15.48 -5.04
N THR A 493 31.04 14.71 -4.01
CA THR A 493 30.60 15.24 -2.71
C THR A 493 31.70 16.04 -2.01
N LEU A 494 32.93 15.53 -1.97
CA LEU A 494 34.08 16.22 -1.38
C LEU A 494 34.43 17.51 -2.13
N ARG A 495 34.37 17.50 -3.48
CA ARG A 495 34.52 18.74 -4.26
C ARG A 495 33.39 19.74 -4.00
N THR A 496 32.16 19.29 -3.74
CA THR A 496 31.10 20.20 -3.28
C THR A 496 31.44 20.81 -1.92
N ILE A 497 31.97 20.01 -0.98
CA ILE A 497 32.44 20.51 0.33
C ILE A 497 33.61 21.50 0.19
N GLU A 498 34.58 21.27 -0.73
CA GLU A 498 35.64 22.24 -1.06
C GLU A 498 35.03 23.56 -1.54
N ASN A 499 34.08 23.51 -2.48
CA ASN A 499 33.44 24.72 -3.00
C ASN A 499 32.76 25.53 -1.88
N ILE A 500 32.08 24.87 -0.94
CA ILE A 500 31.47 25.54 0.23
C ILE A 500 32.56 26.16 1.12
N TRP A 501 33.66 25.44 1.40
CA TRP A 501 34.83 26.01 2.09
C TRP A 501 35.45 27.20 1.35
N ARG A 502 35.47 27.20 0.01
CA ARG A 502 35.95 28.34 -0.78
C ARG A 502 35.05 29.56 -0.65
N TYR A 503 33.73 29.38 -0.68
CA TYR A 503 32.78 30.47 -0.41
C TYR A 503 32.92 31.00 1.02
N GLU A 504 33.05 30.14 2.03
CA GLU A 504 33.23 30.56 3.42
C GLU A 504 34.53 31.35 3.61
N ARG A 505 35.65 30.88 3.04
CA ARG A 505 36.93 31.60 3.06
C ARG A 505 36.85 32.94 2.30
N GLN A 506 36.04 33.05 1.24
CA GLN A 506 35.79 34.32 0.56
C GLN A 506 34.96 35.28 1.44
N ASN A 507 33.92 34.78 2.11
CA ASN A 507 33.05 35.55 3.00
C ASN A 507 33.83 36.12 4.20
N GLN A 508 34.63 35.28 4.88
CA GLN A 508 35.50 35.71 5.98
C GLN A 508 36.53 36.77 5.55
N ASN A 509 37.12 36.61 4.36
CA ASN A 509 38.03 37.63 3.80
C ASN A 509 37.31 38.93 3.45
N ALA A 510 36.09 38.87 2.90
CA ALA A 510 35.28 40.06 2.60
C ALA A 510 34.92 40.84 3.88
N GLN A 511 34.53 40.14 4.96
CA GLN A 511 34.29 40.72 6.28
C GLN A 511 35.56 41.39 6.83
N ALA A 512 36.71 40.71 6.80
CA ALA A 512 37.98 41.27 7.26
C ALA A 512 38.46 42.47 6.41
N ILE A 513 38.10 42.51 5.12
CA ILE A 513 38.32 43.68 4.25
C ILE A 513 37.39 44.83 4.65
N ALA A 514 36.11 44.57 4.91
CA ALA A 514 35.14 45.59 5.33
C ALA A 514 35.53 46.24 6.68
N GLU A 515 35.94 45.44 7.66
CA GLU A 515 36.44 45.92 8.96
C GLU A 515 37.69 46.80 8.80
N ARG A 516 38.64 46.38 7.97
CA ARG A 516 39.83 47.19 7.65
C ARG A 516 39.49 48.46 6.89
N ALA A 517 38.53 48.43 5.96
CA ALA A 517 38.06 49.59 5.22
C ALA A 517 37.39 50.61 6.16
N GLY A 518 36.55 50.16 7.09
CA GLY A 518 35.97 51.01 8.15
C GLY A 518 37.05 51.66 9.02
N ALA A 519 38.02 50.89 9.50
CA ALA A 519 39.13 51.42 10.30
C ALA A 519 40.04 52.40 9.53
N VAL A 520 40.14 52.30 8.20
CA VAL A 520 40.80 53.30 7.34
C VAL A 520 39.93 54.54 7.16
N TYR A 521 38.61 54.38 6.97
CA TYR A 521 37.67 55.50 6.84
C TYR A 521 37.61 56.35 8.11
N ASP A 522 37.54 55.75 9.30
CA ASP A 522 37.55 56.49 10.58
C ASP A 522 38.86 57.26 10.80
N LYS A 523 40.01 56.69 10.40
CA LYS A 523 41.29 57.41 10.44
C LYS A 523 41.34 58.57 9.45
N LEU A 524 40.78 58.41 8.25
CA LEU A 524 40.68 59.48 7.26
C LEU A 524 39.74 60.59 7.76
N ARG A 525 38.60 60.23 8.36
CA ARG A 525 37.66 61.17 8.97
C ARG A 525 38.33 62.00 10.08
N GLY A 526 39.01 61.34 11.02
CA GLY A 526 39.76 62.04 12.08
C GLY A 526 40.83 62.97 11.54
N PHE A 527 41.56 62.56 10.50
CA PHE A 527 42.55 63.42 9.83
C PHE A 527 41.91 64.64 9.14
N VAL A 528 40.72 64.49 8.53
CA VAL A 528 39.96 65.61 7.96
C VAL A 528 39.46 66.56 9.06
N GLU A 529 38.97 66.04 10.18
CA GLU A 529 38.56 66.84 11.35
C GLU A 529 39.75 67.66 11.93
N ASP A 530 40.94 67.05 12.04
CA ASP A 530 42.17 67.74 12.44
C ASP A 530 42.63 68.80 11.42
N MET A 531 42.53 68.52 10.11
CA MET A 531 42.87 69.49 9.06
C MET A 531 41.88 70.66 8.99
N GLU A 532 40.58 70.44 9.22
CA GLU A 532 39.60 71.51 9.40
C GLU A 532 39.94 72.38 10.62
N ARG A 533 40.30 71.73 11.75
CA ARG A 533 40.69 72.42 12.97
C ARG A 533 41.94 73.27 12.76
N LEU A 534 42.94 72.74 12.05
CA LEU A 534 44.14 73.48 11.66
C LEU A 534 43.79 74.67 10.76
N GLY A 535 42.89 74.51 9.78
CA GLY A 535 42.42 75.62 8.93
C GLY A 535 41.74 76.73 9.74
N LYS A 536 40.90 76.37 10.71
CA LYS A 536 40.26 77.31 11.65
C LYS A 536 41.32 78.03 12.50
N GLN A 537 42.29 77.32 13.06
CA GLN A 537 43.40 77.89 13.84
C GLN A 537 44.30 78.82 13.01
N LEU A 538 44.64 78.46 11.77
CA LEU A 538 45.41 79.31 10.85
C LEU A 538 44.65 80.60 10.51
N SER A 539 43.32 80.52 10.35
CA SER A 539 42.48 81.71 10.17
C SER A 539 42.50 82.63 11.40
N THR A 540 42.39 82.07 12.61
CA THR A 540 42.51 82.84 13.87
C THR A 540 43.89 83.45 14.05
N ALA A 541 44.98 82.72 13.75
CA ALA A 541 46.35 83.23 13.81
C ALA A 541 46.58 84.35 12.79
N ARG A 542 46.05 84.20 11.57
CA ARG A 542 46.05 85.22 10.52
C ARG A 542 45.28 86.47 10.93
N SER A 543 44.10 86.36 11.54
CA SER A 543 43.38 87.53 12.09
C SER A 543 44.23 88.21 13.16
N THR A 544 44.70 87.45 14.16
CA THR A 544 45.54 87.96 15.25
C THR A 544 46.78 88.69 14.75
N TYR A 545 47.41 88.19 13.67
CA TYR A 545 48.51 88.86 12.99
C TYR A 545 48.09 90.19 12.34
N TYR A 546 46.97 90.24 11.60
CA TYR A 546 46.46 91.48 11.03
C TYR A 546 46.01 92.48 12.10
N ASP A 547 45.41 92.03 13.21
CA ASP A 547 45.00 92.86 14.34
C ASP A 547 46.21 93.47 15.08
N ALA A 548 47.28 92.68 15.26
CA ALA A 548 48.55 93.15 15.81
C ALA A 548 49.27 94.10 14.84
N MET A 549 49.29 93.77 13.54
CA MET A 549 49.89 94.62 12.51
C MET A 549 49.14 95.95 12.35
N GLY A 550 47.81 95.95 12.47
CA GLY A 550 47.00 97.16 12.50
C GLY A 550 47.32 98.06 13.68
N LYS A 551 47.46 97.50 14.89
CA LYS A 551 47.92 98.26 16.08
C LYS A 551 49.34 98.81 15.93
N LEU A 552 50.19 98.14 15.16
CA LEU A 552 51.57 98.56 14.91
C LEU A 552 51.70 99.61 13.80
N THR A 553 51.00 99.42 12.67
CA THR A 553 51.17 100.18 11.42
C THR A 553 49.89 100.85 10.90
N THR A 554 48.84 100.13 10.51
CA THR A 554 47.77 100.71 9.67
C THR A 554 46.53 101.25 10.39
N GLY A 555 46.37 101.01 11.69
CA GLY A 555 45.21 101.43 12.47
C GLY A 555 45.21 102.92 12.86
N GLN A 556 44.04 103.46 13.22
CA GLN A 556 43.95 104.79 13.82
C GLN A 556 44.72 104.84 15.14
N GLY A 557 45.68 105.76 15.24
CA GLY A 557 46.55 105.87 16.41
C GLY A 557 47.53 104.72 16.57
N ASN A 558 47.95 104.07 15.48
CA ASN A 558 48.96 103.00 15.48
C ASN A 558 50.26 103.41 16.21
N LEU A 559 50.94 102.44 16.81
CA LEU A 559 52.10 102.68 17.68
C LEU A 559 53.29 103.34 16.96
N ILE A 560 53.49 103.08 15.67
CA ILE A 560 54.61 103.67 14.92
C ILE A 560 54.37 105.17 14.64
N SER A 561 53.15 105.57 14.26
CA SER A 561 52.80 106.98 14.12
C SER A 561 52.90 107.75 15.46
N GLN A 562 52.53 107.11 16.58
CA GLN A 562 52.74 107.70 17.91
C GLN A 562 54.24 107.84 18.24
N ALA A 563 55.05 106.81 17.93
CA ALA A 563 56.50 106.84 18.15
C ALA A 563 57.21 107.90 17.29
N SER A 564 56.82 108.05 16.02
CA SER A 564 57.33 109.12 15.14
C SER A 564 57.04 110.51 15.71
N ARG A 565 55.81 110.76 16.18
CA ARG A 565 55.44 112.04 16.80
C ARG A 565 56.28 112.39 18.03
N PHE A 566 56.70 111.40 18.83
CA PHE A 566 57.62 111.65 19.94
C PHE A 566 59.00 112.10 19.48
N VAL A 567 59.47 111.66 18.30
CA VAL A 567 60.73 112.14 17.69
C VAL A 567 60.56 113.55 17.11
N GLU A 568 59.42 113.85 16.46
CA GLU A 568 59.06 115.20 15.99
C GLU A 568 59.00 116.20 17.15
N LEU A 569 58.48 115.78 18.31
CA LEU A 569 58.45 116.55 19.56
C LEU A 569 59.82 116.63 20.28
N GLY A 570 60.91 116.19 19.64
CA GLY A 570 62.29 116.45 20.07
C GLY A 570 62.95 115.39 20.95
N ILE A 571 62.35 114.21 21.13
CA ILE A 571 62.94 113.14 21.95
C ILE A 571 64.11 112.46 21.20
N LYS A 572 65.31 112.50 21.79
CA LYS A 572 66.54 111.98 21.20
C LYS A 572 66.61 110.45 21.23
N VAL A 573 66.21 109.81 20.12
CA VAL A 573 66.39 108.36 19.89
C VAL A 573 67.78 108.02 19.33
N LYS A 574 68.36 106.88 19.77
CA LYS A 574 69.72 106.43 19.36
C LYS A 574 69.78 105.79 17.96
N LYS A 575 68.66 105.25 17.48
CA LYS A 575 68.43 104.76 16.11
C LYS A 575 66.95 105.01 15.78
N ALA A 576 66.67 105.43 14.55
CA ALA A 576 65.30 105.60 14.06
C ALA A 576 64.67 104.26 13.65
N LEU A 577 63.34 104.23 13.47
CA LEU A 577 62.64 103.10 12.88
C LEU A 577 62.94 102.98 11.37
N PRO A 578 62.80 101.79 10.75
CA PRO A 578 63.03 101.63 9.32
C PRO A 578 61.95 102.36 8.50
N LYS A 579 62.40 103.15 7.49
CA LYS A 579 61.53 103.99 6.66
C LYS A 579 60.33 103.26 6.06
N SER A 580 60.53 102.04 5.58
CA SER A 580 59.49 101.21 4.98
C SER A 580 58.33 100.94 5.94
N VAL A 581 58.52 100.99 7.26
CA VAL A 581 57.47 100.75 8.24
C VAL A 581 56.80 102.05 8.71
N THR A 582 57.51 103.19 8.68
CA THR A 582 56.91 104.51 8.93
C THR A 582 56.05 104.97 7.75
N GLU A 583 56.50 104.75 6.51
CA GLU A 583 55.75 105.10 5.29
C GLU A 583 54.40 104.34 5.21
N ILE A 584 54.35 103.06 5.60
CA ILE A 584 53.11 102.28 5.73
C ILE A 584 52.19 102.89 6.81
N ALA A 585 52.77 103.31 7.94
CA ALA A 585 52.03 103.81 9.09
C ALA A 585 51.46 105.23 8.91
N GLU A 586 52.01 106.00 7.98
CA GLU A 586 51.55 107.33 7.57
C GLU A 586 50.57 107.28 6.40
N THR A 587 50.75 106.36 5.43
CA THR A 587 49.91 106.26 4.23
C THR A 587 48.77 105.25 4.33
N GLY A 588 48.81 104.32 5.30
CA GLY A 588 47.81 103.27 5.50
C GLY A 588 47.83 102.14 4.46
N LYS A 589 48.72 102.19 3.47
CA LYS A 589 48.92 101.12 2.47
C LYS A 589 50.18 100.32 2.78
N ALA A 590 50.08 99.00 2.68
CA ALA A 590 51.27 98.16 2.54
C ALA A 590 51.93 98.41 1.16
N PRO A 591 53.25 98.18 1.01
CA PRO A 591 53.90 98.24 -0.29
C PRO A 591 53.39 97.09 -1.14
N GLU A 592 53.18 97.34 -2.43
CA GLU A 592 52.85 96.27 -3.37
C GLU A 592 54.09 95.38 -3.55
N MET A 593 54.04 94.18 -2.97
CA MET A 593 55.06 93.14 -3.11
C MET A 593 54.96 92.55 -4.51
N SER A 594 55.85 92.99 -5.40
CA SER A 594 56.03 92.50 -6.78
C SER A 594 56.66 91.10 -6.83
#